data_AF-A0A0E0ANL4-F1
#
_entry.id   AF-A0A0E0ANL4-F1
#
_cell.length_a   1.000
_cell.length_b   1.000
_cell.length_c   1.000
_cell.angle_alpha   90.00
_cell.angle_beta   90.00
_cell.angle_gamma   90.00
#
_symmetry.space_group_name_H-M   'P 1'
#
loop_
_entity.id
_entity.type
_entity.pdbx_description
1 polymer ?
#
loop_
_entity_poly.entity_id
_entity_poly.type
_entity_poly.pdbx_seq_one_letter_code
_entity_poly.pdbx_strand_id
1 'polypeptide(L)'
;MVVLADVLKVLKVLRRLASTEGKLGVTLRQQILEHAFVLSNLAEIMDDNGNSHELKQLAAEILKNLAMDRNTSADIGHIRVIISSLMRAFLSQDPSSSTNSNHLLWKNAGQALAMLAMESRDNCLVMLMEQGYVFIRQLTTMMQDDRFKCIAASLLWNMCEHAQSELSNSDLKELSYILRETRDRKTANLSVNCNPGLLEGEPTCSFHIVFQILTSIHICALNIDSIVLEGIMDAEGAELEVLIGLSSQICQVIPEDFAREVEHGQIKEKFIKRLVEVLNAHMKPSAHCPRIRRVIVQHAIYLMEFNSRYANDFHKCWMVEALSMVERTPSRAENYRLFSGDTGLMEHNTPLTALVARAKELMGREWVRGISSVT
;
A
#
# COMPACT_ATOMS: atom_id res chain seq x y z
N MET A 1 2.19 30.36 28.58
CA MET A 1 2.23 30.85 27.18
C MET A 1 3.65 30.91 26.62
N VAL A 2 4.65 31.47 27.32
CA VAL A 2 6.05 31.57 26.82
C VAL A 2 6.68 30.19 26.52
N VAL A 3 6.56 29.22 27.43
CA VAL A 3 7.09 27.85 27.24
C VAL A 3 6.51 27.15 26.01
N LEU A 4 5.20 27.29 25.76
CA LEU A 4 4.52 26.69 24.61
C LEU A 4 5.01 27.30 23.28
N ALA A 5 5.24 28.62 23.27
CA ALA A 5 5.75 29.32 22.09
C ALA A 5 7.19 28.88 21.75
N ASP A 6 8.00 28.56 22.75
CA ASP A 6 9.36 28.09 22.55
C ASP A 6 9.40 26.63 22.08
N VAL A 7 8.54 25.76 22.62
CA VAL A 7 8.36 24.39 22.09
C VAL A 7 7.96 24.40 20.61
N LEU A 8 7.01 25.26 20.23
CA LEU A 8 6.59 25.40 18.83
C LEU A 8 7.74 25.82 17.91
N LYS A 9 8.60 26.75 18.34
CA LYS A 9 9.77 27.17 17.55
C LYS A 9 10.76 26.03 17.37
N VAL A 10 11.05 25.28 18.43
CA VAL A 10 11.95 24.12 18.38
C VAL A 10 11.43 23.07 17.40
N LEU A 11 10.15 22.70 17.49
CA LEU A 11 9.53 21.76 16.55
C LEU A 11 9.55 22.27 15.11
N LYS A 12 9.32 23.57 14.89
CA LYS A 12 9.41 24.17 13.54
C LYS A 12 10.82 24.09 12.95
N VAL A 13 11.86 24.22 13.76
CA VAL A 13 13.26 24.01 13.34
C VAL A 13 13.53 22.54 13.08
N LEU A 14 13.16 21.65 14.00
CA LEU A 14 13.34 20.20 13.86
C LEU A 14 12.66 19.67 12.60
N ARG A 15 11.44 20.13 12.33
CA ARG A 15 10.71 19.83 11.10
C ARG A 15 11.50 20.20 9.85
N ARG A 16 12.10 21.39 9.81
CA ARG A 16 12.90 21.84 8.64
C ARG A 16 14.14 20.97 8.43
N LEU A 17 14.79 20.55 9.52
CA LEU A 17 15.94 19.65 9.44
C LEU A 17 15.51 18.28 8.92
N ALA A 18 14.45 17.70 9.50
CA ALA A 18 13.92 16.39 9.08
C ALA A 18 13.42 16.39 7.62
N SER A 19 12.86 17.50 7.14
CA SER A 19 12.39 17.66 5.75
C SER A 19 13.50 17.95 4.74
N THR A 20 14.77 18.02 5.16
CA THR A 20 15.87 18.29 4.23
C THR A 20 15.96 17.15 3.20
N GLU A 21 16.15 17.50 1.94
CA GLU A 21 16.24 16.54 0.83
C GLU A 21 17.68 16.12 0.55
N GLY A 22 17.84 15.11 -0.30
CA GLY A 22 19.12 14.60 -0.76
C GLY A 22 19.91 13.83 0.31
N LYS A 23 21.17 13.52 -0.02
CA LYS A 23 22.10 12.79 0.86
C LYS A 23 22.29 13.47 2.23
N LEU A 24 22.32 14.80 2.27
CA LEU A 24 22.39 15.55 3.52
C LEU A 24 21.14 15.30 4.38
N GLY A 25 19.95 15.34 3.77
CA GLY A 25 18.69 15.03 4.43
C GLY A 25 18.67 13.65 5.08
N VAL A 26 19.16 12.63 4.37
CA VAL A 26 19.30 11.27 4.90
C VAL A 26 20.17 11.27 6.15
N THR A 27 21.34 11.92 6.08
CA THR A 27 22.28 12.00 7.21
C THR A 27 21.65 12.72 8.40
N LEU A 28 20.96 13.85 8.17
CA LEU A 28 20.31 14.62 9.22
C LEU A 28 19.22 13.80 9.93
N ARG A 29 18.38 13.05 9.20
CA ARG A 29 17.34 12.22 9.82
C ARG A 29 17.92 11.15 10.74
N GLN A 30 19.00 10.50 10.31
CA GLN A 30 19.70 9.50 11.12
C GLN A 30 20.31 10.14 12.39
N GLN A 31 21.02 11.27 12.24
CA GLN A 31 21.63 11.98 13.37
C GLN A 31 20.61 12.55 14.37
N ILE A 32 19.45 13.01 13.90
CA ILE A 32 18.37 13.48 14.79
C ILE A 32 17.94 12.35 15.74
N LEU A 33 17.89 11.09 15.26
CA LEU A 33 17.46 9.95 16.06
C LEU A 33 18.56 9.28 16.88
N GLU A 34 19.83 9.68 16.73
CA GLU A 34 20.88 9.30 17.67
C GLU A 34 20.60 9.83 19.10
N HIS A 35 19.79 10.88 19.22
CA HIS A 35 19.35 11.40 20.51
C HIS A 35 18.13 10.64 21.07
N ALA A 36 18.37 9.86 22.13
CA ALA A 36 17.39 8.95 22.74
C ALA A 36 16.02 9.56 23.12
N PHE A 37 15.96 10.87 23.39
CA PHE A 37 14.73 11.51 23.88
C PHE A 37 13.83 12.08 22.77
N VAL A 38 14.32 12.20 21.53
CA VAL A 38 13.54 12.85 20.46
C VAL A 38 12.22 12.12 20.21
N LEU A 39 12.28 10.80 20.07
CA LEU A 39 11.08 10.01 19.81
C LEU A 39 10.13 9.96 21.02
N SER A 40 10.66 9.86 22.25
CA SER A 40 9.84 9.90 23.46
C SER A 40 9.09 11.23 23.58
N ASN A 41 9.76 12.35 23.31
CA ASN A 41 9.13 13.67 23.33
C ASN A 41 8.05 13.81 22.25
N LEU A 42 8.32 13.31 21.03
CA LEU A 42 7.33 13.32 19.95
C LEU A 42 6.14 12.41 20.26
N ALA A 43 6.37 11.26 20.89
CA ALA A 43 5.32 10.35 21.35
C ALA A 43 4.42 11.01 22.39
N GLU A 44 4.99 11.67 23.40
CA GLU A 44 4.25 12.39 24.43
C GLU A 44 3.39 13.51 23.83
N ILE A 45 3.95 14.29 22.88
CA ILE A 45 3.20 15.36 22.19
C ILE A 45 1.99 14.79 21.43
N MET A 46 2.19 13.67 20.73
CA MET A 46 1.14 13.02 19.94
C MET A 46 0.03 12.41 20.82
N ASP A 47 0.42 11.76 21.91
CA ASP A 47 -0.48 11.01 22.78
C ASP A 47 -1.37 11.93 23.65
N ASP A 48 -0.80 13.02 24.16
CA ASP A 48 -1.49 13.92 25.10
C ASP A 48 -2.71 14.61 24.46
N ASN A 49 -3.91 14.30 24.97
CA ASN A 49 -5.18 14.86 24.52
C ASN A 49 -5.34 16.36 24.83
N GLY A 50 -4.57 16.91 25.77
CA GLY A 50 -4.56 18.34 26.10
C GLY A 50 -3.77 19.20 25.10
N ASN A 51 -2.95 18.60 24.24
CA ASN A 51 -2.15 19.32 23.27
C ASN A 51 -2.97 19.88 22.11
N SER A 52 -2.55 21.06 21.62
CA SER A 52 -3.19 21.70 20.48
C SER A 52 -3.01 20.88 19.20
N HIS A 53 -3.97 21.00 18.28
CA HIS A 53 -3.86 20.41 16.94
C HIS A 53 -2.60 20.87 16.20
N GLU A 54 -2.13 22.11 16.41
CA GLU A 54 -0.88 22.61 15.78
C GLU A 54 0.35 21.82 16.27
N LEU A 55 0.44 21.52 17.57
CA LEU A 55 1.54 20.73 18.13
C LEU A 55 1.53 19.30 17.59
N LYS A 56 0.36 18.64 17.62
CA LYS A 56 0.21 17.29 17.06
C LYS A 56 0.50 17.27 15.56
N GLN A 57 0.07 18.29 14.83
CA GLN A 57 0.33 18.42 13.40
C GLN A 57 1.84 18.49 13.13
N LEU A 58 2.58 19.31 13.88
CA LEU A 58 4.03 19.43 13.74
C LEU A 58 4.74 18.11 14.11
N ALA A 59 4.32 17.47 15.20
CA ALA A 59 4.87 16.18 15.60
C ALA A 59 4.64 15.09 14.55
N ALA A 60 3.42 14.98 14.02
CA ALA A 60 3.10 14.05 12.92
C ALA A 60 3.89 14.35 11.65
N GLU A 61 4.11 15.64 11.31
CA GLU A 61 4.92 16.03 10.16
C GLU A 61 6.40 15.66 10.34
N ILE A 62 6.95 15.85 11.55
CA ILE A 62 8.32 15.45 11.89
C ILE A 62 8.45 13.93 11.80
N LEU A 63 7.53 13.17 12.41
CA LEU A 63 7.52 11.71 12.37
C LEU A 63 7.45 11.17 10.94
N LYS A 64 6.57 11.74 10.10
CA LYS A 64 6.52 11.44 8.68
C LYS A 64 7.89 11.63 8.02
N ASN A 65 8.50 12.80 8.17
CA ASN A 65 9.77 13.09 7.52
C ASN A 65 10.88 12.15 8.01
N LEU A 66 10.94 11.87 9.32
CA LEU A 66 11.90 10.94 9.90
C LEU A 66 11.69 9.51 9.40
N ALA A 67 10.44 9.05 9.22
CA ALA A 67 10.11 7.70 8.75
C ALA A 67 10.48 7.44 7.27
N MET A 68 10.94 8.45 6.52
CA MET A 68 11.39 8.28 5.14
C MET A 68 12.66 7.42 5.02
N ASP A 69 13.52 7.40 6.04
CA ASP A 69 14.72 6.57 6.07
C ASP A 69 14.41 5.22 6.75
N ARG A 70 14.97 4.13 6.21
CA ARG A 70 14.63 2.77 6.66
C ARG A 70 15.02 2.55 8.13
N ASN A 71 16.18 3.02 8.55
CA ASN A 71 16.68 2.78 9.91
C ASN A 71 15.86 3.58 10.91
N THR A 72 15.65 4.87 10.62
CA THR A 72 14.85 5.76 11.47
C THR A 72 13.38 5.33 11.54
N SER A 73 12.83 4.77 10.45
CA SER A 73 11.49 4.17 10.44
C SER A 73 11.37 2.98 11.40
N ALA A 74 12.39 2.12 11.47
CA ALA A 74 12.43 1.02 12.43
C ALA A 74 12.49 1.52 13.88
N ASP A 75 13.33 2.53 14.17
CA ASP A 75 13.43 3.14 15.50
C ASP A 75 12.10 3.73 15.98
N ILE A 76 11.38 4.42 15.09
CA ILE A 76 10.03 4.94 15.37
C ILE A 76 9.06 3.79 15.65
N GLY A 77 9.10 2.73 14.83
CA GLY A 77 8.23 1.56 14.94
C GLY A 77 8.33 0.83 16.28
N HIS A 78 9.50 0.83 16.91
CA HIS A 78 9.71 0.24 18.23
C HIS A 78 8.93 0.95 19.36
N ILE A 79 8.54 2.21 19.17
CA ILE A 79 7.76 2.96 20.15
C ILE A 79 6.28 2.88 19.77
N ARG A 80 5.62 1.81 20.20
CA ARG A 80 4.23 1.48 19.83
C ARG A 80 3.25 2.64 20.03
N VAL A 81 3.43 3.44 21.09
CA VAL A 81 2.60 4.62 21.38
C VAL A 81 2.57 5.60 20.21
N ILE A 82 3.66 5.73 19.43
CA ILE A 82 3.69 6.59 18.24
C ILE A 82 2.72 6.06 17.19
N ILE A 83 2.78 4.76 16.86
CA ILE A 83 1.87 4.13 15.88
C ILE A 83 0.42 4.31 16.35
N SER A 84 0.13 3.98 17.61
CA SER A 84 -1.21 4.09 18.19
C SER A 84 -1.76 5.53 18.16
N SER A 85 -0.90 6.51 18.43
CA SER A 85 -1.27 7.93 18.41
C SER A 85 -1.50 8.45 16.98
N LEU A 86 -0.68 8.03 16.02
CA LEU A 86 -0.87 8.35 14.61
C LEU A 86 -2.14 7.71 14.06
N MET A 87 -2.44 6.45 14.42
CA MET A 87 -3.68 5.77 14.05
C MET A 87 -4.90 6.52 14.59
N ARG A 88 -4.92 6.84 15.90
CA ARG A 88 -6.01 7.65 16.47
C ARG A 88 -6.15 9.00 15.76
N ALA A 89 -5.05 9.72 15.55
CA ALA A 89 -5.09 11.01 14.86
C ALA A 89 -5.65 10.87 13.43
N PHE A 90 -5.26 9.85 12.68
CA PHE A 90 -5.69 9.64 11.30
C PHE A 90 -7.16 9.21 11.18
N LEU A 91 -7.65 8.42 12.14
CA LEU A 91 -8.99 7.79 12.10
C LEU A 91 -10.06 8.60 12.83
N SER A 92 -9.68 9.57 13.66
CA SER A 92 -10.60 10.47 14.38
C SER A 92 -11.22 11.53 13.45
N GLN A 93 -11.50 11.17 12.20
CA GLN A 93 -12.14 12.05 11.24
C GLN A 93 -13.59 12.27 11.67
N ASP A 94 -13.87 13.49 12.13
CA ASP A 94 -15.24 13.94 12.32
C ASP A 94 -15.68 14.63 11.01
N PRO A 95 -16.66 14.08 10.27
CA PRO A 95 -17.19 14.68 9.05
C PRO A 95 -17.75 16.10 9.25
N SER A 96 -18.06 16.47 10.50
CA SER A 96 -18.61 17.78 10.86
C SER A 96 -17.55 18.84 11.18
N SER A 97 -16.28 18.45 11.40
CA SER A 97 -15.21 19.40 11.75
C SER A 97 -14.60 20.00 10.47
N SER A 98 -15.00 21.24 10.16
CA SER A 98 -14.60 21.98 8.94
C SER A 98 -13.30 22.78 9.08
N THR A 99 -12.53 22.60 10.16
CA THR A 99 -11.32 23.38 10.41
C THR A 99 -10.11 22.82 9.66
N ASN A 100 -9.44 23.70 8.89
CA ASN A 100 -8.31 23.37 8.01
C ASN A 100 -7.10 22.71 8.75
N SER A 101 -6.94 22.98 10.05
CA SER A 101 -5.88 22.39 10.90
C SER A 101 -6.05 20.89 11.14
N ASN A 102 -7.29 20.41 11.21
CA ASN A 102 -7.58 18.99 11.46
C ASN A 102 -7.17 18.15 10.26
N HIS A 103 -7.41 18.67 9.04
CA HIS A 103 -7.04 17.99 7.80
C HIS A 103 -5.52 17.81 7.62
N LEU A 104 -4.71 18.80 8.00
CA LEU A 104 -3.24 18.68 7.90
C LEU A 104 -2.67 17.65 8.89
N LEU A 105 -3.20 17.60 10.11
CA LEU A 105 -2.84 16.58 11.08
C LEU A 105 -3.17 15.18 10.53
N TRP A 106 -4.39 14.96 10.04
CA TRP A 106 -4.81 13.67 9.50
C TRP A 106 -3.94 13.27 8.30
N LYS A 107 -3.69 14.20 7.38
CA LYS A 107 -2.83 13.97 6.22
C LYS A 107 -1.42 13.55 6.64
N ASN A 108 -0.80 14.29 7.55
CA ASN A 108 0.54 13.98 8.04
C ASN A 108 0.57 12.66 8.81
N ALA A 109 -0.45 12.38 9.62
CA ALA A 109 -0.55 11.13 10.37
C ALA A 109 -0.67 9.91 9.44
N GLY A 110 -1.56 9.97 8.45
CA GLY A 110 -1.72 8.90 7.47
C GLY A 110 -0.48 8.71 6.59
N GLN A 111 0.20 9.79 6.18
CA GLN A 111 1.48 9.70 5.46
C GLN A 111 2.59 9.07 6.32
N ALA A 112 2.68 9.44 7.60
CA ALA A 112 3.63 8.84 8.53
C ALA A 112 3.36 7.34 8.68
N LEU A 113 2.10 6.93 8.85
CA LEU A 113 1.72 5.51 8.90
C LEU A 113 2.11 4.78 7.62
N ALA A 114 1.86 5.37 6.44
CA ALA A 114 2.25 4.76 5.17
C ALA A 114 3.77 4.56 5.07
N MET A 115 4.57 5.53 5.51
CA MET A 115 6.03 5.40 5.54
C MET A 115 6.52 4.37 6.57
N LEU A 116 5.89 4.31 7.75
CA LEU A 116 6.22 3.32 8.78
C LEU A 116 5.85 1.89 8.37
N ALA A 117 4.79 1.71 7.58
CA ALA A 117 4.38 0.43 7.03
C ALA A 117 5.32 -0.05 5.90
N MET A 118 5.98 0.87 5.19
CA MET A 118 6.84 0.55 4.05
C MET A 118 8.07 -0.24 4.49
N GLU A 119 8.26 -1.41 3.89
CA GLU A 119 9.34 -2.37 4.19
C GLU A 119 9.43 -2.84 5.65
N SER A 120 8.34 -2.73 6.42
CA SER A 120 8.30 -3.14 7.83
C SER A 120 7.12 -4.06 8.12
N ARG A 121 7.39 -5.38 8.15
CA ARG A 121 6.41 -6.41 8.56
C ARG A 121 5.86 -6.11 9.95
N ASP A 122 6.74 -5.85 10.91
CA ASP A 122 6.35 -5.67 12.32
C ASP A 122 5.42 -4.47 12.49
N ASN A 123 5.70 -3.34 11.83
CA ASN A 123 4.84 -2.16 11.89
C ASN A 123 3.47 -2.42 11.25
N CYS A 124 3.43 -3.10 10.10
CA CYS A 124 2.17 -3.49 9.47
C CYS A 124 1.33 -4.39 10.40
N LEU A 125 1.98 -5.34 11.08
CA LEU A 125 1.30 -6.23 12.03
C LEU A 125 0.76 -5.46 13.24
N VAL A 126 1.54 -4.54 13.81
CA VAL A 126 1.07 -3.69 14.92
C VAL A 126 -0.17 -2.89 14.50
N MET A 127 -0.16 -2.26 13.32
CA MET A 127 -1.30 -1.49 12.81
C MET A 127 -2.54 -2.36 12.60
N LEU A 128 -2.36 -3.57 12.07
CA LEU A 128 -3.44 -4.53 11.87
C LEU A 128 -3.99 -5.08 13.19
N MET A 129 -3.15 -5.31 14.20
CA MET A 129 -3.57 -5.83 15.50
C MET A 129 -4.34 -4.81 16.34
N GLU A 130 -3.96 -3.54 16.29
CA GLU A 130 -4.50 -2.53 17.22
C GLU A 130 -5.99 -2.22 16.95
N GLN A 131 -6.40 -2.19 15.67
CA GLN A 131 -7.78 -1.87 15.29
C GLN A 131 -8.43 -2.88 14.33
N GLY A 132 -7.68 -3.89 13.86
CA GLY A 132 -8.22 -5.00 13.07
C GLY A 132 -9.02 -4.54 11.84
N TYR A 133 -10.16 -5.19 11.64
CA TYR A 133 -11.09 -4.90 10.54
C TYR A 133 -11.62 -3.46 10.55
N VAL A 134 -11.73 -2.81 11.71
CA VAL A 134 -12.22 -1.42 11.79
C VAL A 134 -11.32 -0.48 11.02
N PHE A 135 -10.01 -0.72 11.08
CA PHE A 135 -9.01 0.06 10.38
C PHE A 135 -9.15 -0.08 8.87
N ILE A 136 -9.15 -1.31 8.36
CA ILE A 136 -9.24 -1.57 6.91
C ILE A 136 -10.55 -1.03 6.35
N ARG A 137 -11.68 -1.21 7.06
CA ARG A 137 -12.97 -0.64 6.66
C ARG A 137 -12.93 0.89 6.56
N GLN A 138 -12.29 1.57 7.51
CA GLN A 138 -12.13 3.02 7.45
C GLN A 138 -11.25 3.44 6.29
N LEU A 139 -10.17 2.72 6.00
CA LEU A 139 -9.33 2.98 4.82
C LEU A 139 -10.13 2.83 3.52
N THR A 140 -10.99 1.81 3.41
CA THR A 140 -11.90 1.64 2.27
C THR A 140 -12.82 2.86 2.11
N THR A 141 -13.41 3.37 3.20
CA THR A 141 -14.22 4.60 3.14
C THR A 141 -13.39 5.81 2.69
N MET A 142 -12.15 5.94 3.18
CA MET A 142 -11.26 7.04 2.81
C MET A 142 -10.80 6.99 1.34
N MET A 143 -10.84 5.82 0.69
CA MET A 143 -10.55 5.71 -0.74
C MET A 143 -11.61 6.38 -1.63
N GLN A 144 -12.80 6.67 -1.09
CA GLN A 144 -13.83 7.45 -1.77
C GLN A 144 -13.65 8.96 -1.61
N ASP A 145 -12.74 9.41 -0.75
CA ASP A 145 -12.43 10.82 -0.53
C ASP A 145 -11.11 11.19 -1.22
N ASP A 146 -11.18 12.02 -2.27
CA ASP A 146 -10.01 12.45 -3.06
C ASP A 146 -8.88 13.06 -2.21
N ARG A 147 -9.18 13.58 -1.01
CA ARG A 147 -8.18 14.16 -0.10
C ARG A 147 -7.30 13.09 0.55
N PHE A 148 -7.84 11.89 0.77
CA PHE A 148 -7.20 10.82 1.54
C PHE A 148 -6.99 9.55 0.72
N LYS A 149 -7.58 9.43 -0.47
CA LYS A 149 -7.53 8.25 -1.33
C LYS A 149 -6.12 7.70 -1.51
N CYS A 150 -5.18 8.53 -1.94
CA CYS A 150 -3.79 8.09 -2.14
C CYS A 150 -3.13 7.60 -0.85
N ILE A 151 -3.44 8.22 0.30
CA ILE A 151 -2.87 7.85 1.60
C ILE A 151 -3.44 6.50 2.04
N ALA A 152 -4.76 6.34 1.97
CA ALA A 152 -5.44 5.10 2.31
C ALA A 152 -4.97 3.95 1.41
N ALA A 153 -4.91 4.18 0.09
CA ALA A 153 -4.45 3.19 -0.88
C ALA A 153 -2.97 2.82 -0.69
N SER A 154 -2.09 3.79 -0.40
CA SER A 154 -0.67 3.52 -0.11
C SER A 154 -0.49 2.70 1.15
N LEU A 155 -1.26 3.00 2.19
CA LEU A 155 -1.18 2.29 3.46
C LEU A 155 -1.70 0.85 3.33
N LEU A 156 -2.83 0.66 2.64
CA LEU A 156 -3.34 -0.67 2.28
C LEU A 156 -2.34 -1.45 1.43
N TRP A 157 -1.74 -0.81 0.43
CA TRP A 157 -0.70 -1.42 -0.39
C TRP A 157 0.45 -1.91 0.50
N ASN A 158 1.06 -1.04 1.31
CA ASN A 158 2.19 -1.42 2.17
C ASN A 158 1.83 -2.54 3.15
N MET A 159 0.62 -2.50 3.74
CA MET A 159 0.15 -3.58 4.61
C MET A 159 0.02 -4.91 3.86
N CYS A 160 -0.61 -4.93 2.68
CA CYS A 160 -0.73 -6.13 1.88
C CYS A 160 0.64 -6.66 1.41
N GLU A 161 1.56 -5.79 1.02
CA GLU A 161 2.89 -6.19 0.52
C GLU A 161 3.78 -6.74 1.64
N HIS A 162 3.76 -6.16 2.84
CA HIS A 162 4.74 -6.47 3.89
C HIS A 162 4.21 -7.35 5.02
N ALA A 163 2.90 -7.42 5.25
CA ALA A 163 2.30 -8.36 6.21
C ALA A 163 2.05 -9.75 5.60
N GLN A 164 2.23 -9.93 4.27
CA GLN A 164 1.93 -11.19 3.58
C GLN A 164 2.75 -12.38 4.08
N SER A 165 3.95 -12.15 4.63
CA SER A 165 4.86 -13.22 5.06
C SER A 165 4.42 -14.00 6.33
N GLU A 166 3.31 -13.62 6.97
CA GLU A 166 2.60 -14.44 7.97
C GLU A 166 1.63 -15.45 7.33
N LEU A 167 1.38 -15.34 6.02
CA LEU A 167 0.38 -16.12 5.31
C LEU A 167 1.09 -17.27 4.57
N SER A 168 0.92 -18.51 5.03
CA SER A 168 1.35 -19.64 4.23
C SER A 168 0.44 -19.79 3.00
N ASN A 169 0.94 -20.40 1.92
CA ASN A 169 0.13 -20.72 0.74
C ASN A 169 -1.07 -21.62 1.09
N SER A 170 -0.98 -22.42 2.15
CA SER A 170 -2.10 -23.20 2.70
C SER A 170 -3.14 -22.30 3.35
N ASP A 171 -2.73 -21.33 4.18
CA ASP A 171 -3.65 -20.39 4.84
C ASP A 171 -4.43 -19.59 3.80
N LEU A 172 -3.75 -19.07 2.77
CA LEU A 172 -4.39 -18.32 1.68
C LEU A 172 -5.44 -19.15 0.92
N LYS A 173 -5.17 -20.44 0.65
CA LYS A 173 -6.10 -21.33 -0.03
C LYS A 173 -7.31 -21.70 0.82
N GLU A 174 -7.07 -22.03 2.09
CA GLU A 174 -8.12 -22.41 3.03
C GLU A 174 -9.05 -21.23 3.31
N LEU A 175 -8.51 -20.02 3.38
CA LEU A 175 -9.29 -18.80 3.51
C LEU A 175 -10.03 -18.42 2.24
N SER A 176 -9.42 -18.51 1.06
CA SER A 176 -10.13 -18.34 -0.22
C SER A 176 -11.35 -19.29 -0.30
N TYR A 177 -11.21 -20.52 0.20
CA TYR A 177 -12.32 -21.48 0.32
C TYR A 177 -13.39 -21.04 1.33
N ILE A 178 -13.02 -20.75 2.58
CA ILE A 178 -13.96 -20.32 3.64
C ILE A 178 -14.71 -19.04 3.25
N LEU A 179 -14.02 -18.12 2.60
CA LEU A 179 -14.56 -16.83 2.20
C LEU A 179 -15.50 -16.95 0.99
N ARG A 180 -15.19 -17.86 0.06
CA ARG A 180 -16.13 -18.26 -1.01
C ARG A 180 -17.40 -18.86 -0.42
N GLU A 181 -17.27 -19.77 0.54
CA GLU A 181 -18.40 -20.42 1.21
C GLU A 181 -19.27 -19.42 2.00
N THR A 182 -18.66 -18.49 2.74
CA THR A 182 -19.39 -17.47 3.51
C THR A 182 -20.05 -16.41 2.62
N ARG A 183 -19.47 -16.07 1.46
CA ARG A 183 -20.10 -15.20 0.45
C ARG A 183 -21.30 -15.87 -0.21
N ASP A 184 -21.18 -17.12 -0.62
CA ASP A 184 -22.27 -17.87 -1.28
C ASP A 184 -23.47 -18.09 -0.32
N ARG A 185 -23.21 -18.13 0.99
CA ARG A 185 -24.24 -18.11 2.04
C ARG A 185 -24.88 -16.73 2.25
N LYS A 186 -24.23 -15.63 1.84
CA LYS A 186 -24.73 -14.25 1.99
C LYS A 186 -25.62 -13.82 0.82
N THR A 187 -25.42 -14.39 -0.37
CA THR A 187 -26.32 -14.23 -1.53
C THR A 187 -27.62 -15.03 -1.40
N ALA A 188 -27.67 -16.00 -0.48
CA ALA A 188 -28.90 -16.63 -0.01
C ALA A 188 -29.36 -15.98 1.31
N ASN A 189 -30.20 -14.94 1.26
CA ASN A 189 -30.72 -14.31 2.48
C ASN A 189 -31.51 -15.33 3.34
N LEU A 190 -31.04 -15.64 4.55
CA LEU A 190 -31.72 -15.41 5.83
C LEU A 190 -30.82 -15.82 7.03
N SER A 191 -30.65 -14.89 7.99
CA SER A 191 -30.47 -15.08 9.44
C SER A 191 -29.84 -16.41 9.92
N VAL A 192 -28.55 -16.40 10.29
CA VAL A 192 -28.02 -17.40 11.23
C VAL A 192 -27.03 -16.75 12.22
N ASN A 193 -27.38 -16.82 13.51
CA ASN A 193 -26.49 -16.63 14.64
C ASN A 193 -25.23 -17.48 14.44
N CYS A 194 -24.05 -16.87 14.50
CA CYS A 194 -22.81 -17.63 14.52
C CYS A 194 -22.78 -18.48 15.81
N ASN A 195 -22.99 -19.80 15.67
CA ASN A 195 -22.67 -20.76 16.72
C ASN A 195 -21.14 -20.93 16.73
N PRO A 196 -20.44 -20.63 17.83
CA PRO A 196 -18.97 -20.69 17.91
C PRO A 196 -18.40 -22.12 17.99
N GLY A 197 -19.19 -23.16 17.67
CA GLY A 197 -18.87 -24.56 17.98
C GLY A 197 -18.13 -25.35 16.90
N LEU A 198 -17.38 -24.74 15.98
CA LEU A 198 -16.70 -25.49 14.90
C LEU A 198 -15.18 -25.29 14.81
N LEU A 199 -14.56 -24.76 15.86
CA LEU A 199 -13.10 -24.76 16.03
C LEU A 199 -12.78 -25.21 17.46
N GLU A 200 -12.99 -26.51 17.75
CA GLU A 200 -12.44 -27.13 18.96
C GLU A 200 -10.93 -27.34 18.77
N GLY A 201 -10.20 -26.28 19.02
CA GLY A 201 -8.76 -26.23 19.18
C GLY A 201 -8.44 -24.79 19.55
N GLU A 202 -7.86 -24.55 20.73
CA GLU A 202 -7.43 -23.20 21.11
C GLU A 202 -6.55 -22.63 19.99
N PRO A 203 -6.99 -21.57 19.28
CA PRO A 203 -6.17 -21.01 18.23
C PRO A 203 -4.95 -20.41 18.91
N THR A 204 -3.76 -20.92 18.57
CA THR A 204 -2.51 -20.21 18.86
C THR A 204 -2.65 -18.76 18.36
N CYS A 205 -2.10 -17.78 19.08
CA CYS A 205 -2.26 -16.35 18.74
C CYS A 205 -2.05 -16.08 17.23
N SER A 206 -1.09 -16.76 16.60
CA SER A 206 -0.80 -16.71 15.18
C SER A 206 -1.99 -17.03 14.28
N PHE A 207 -2.79 -18.06 14.58
CA PHE A 207 -3.92 -18.46 13.74
C PHE A 207 -5.08 -17.44 13.80
N HIS A 208 -5.36 -16.89 14.99
CA HIS A 208 -6.36 -15.83 15.13
C HIS A 208 -5.95 -14.54 14.41
N ILE A 209 -4.66 -14.17 14.51
CA ILE A 209 -4.08 -13.01 13.83
C ILE A 209 -4.16 -13.18 12.31
N VAL A 210 -3.73 -14.32 11.78
CA VAL A 210 -3.78 -14.66 10.35
C VAL A 210 -5.23 -14.62 9.87
N PHE A 211 -6.15 -15.33 10.55
CA PHE A 211 -7.58 -15.33 10.22
C PHE A 211 -8.20 -13.92 10.23
N GLN A 212 -7.86 -13.08 11.20
CA GLN A 212 -8.38 -11.72 11.31
C GLN A 212 -7.80 -10.78 10.23
N ILE A 213 -6.51 -10.90 9.89
CA ILE A 213 -5.88 -10.17 8.79
C ILE A 213 -6.52 -10.57 7.45
N LEU A 214 -6.76 -11.87 7.23
CA LEU A 214 -7.29 -12.38 5.96
C LEU A 214 -8.78 -12.15 5.78
N THR A 215 -9.58 -12.29 6.83
CA THR A 215 -10.99 -11.89 6.80
C THR A 215 -11.11 -10.37 6.61
N SER A 216 -10.22 -9.57 7.19
CA SER A 216 -10.19 -8.12 6.98
C SER A 216 -9.79 -7.75 5.55
N ILE A 217 -8.74 -8.39 5.01
CA ILE A 217 -8.31 -8.18 3.62
C ILE A 217 -9.42 -8.60 2.66
N HIS A 218 -10.05 -9.76 2.85
CA HIS A 218 -11.06 -10.28 1.93
C HIS A 218 -12.39 -9.50 1.95
N ILE A 219 -12.92 -9.17 3.13
CA ILE A 219 -14.16 -8.38 3.23
C ILE A 219 -13.96 -7.00 2.59
N CYS A 220 -12.77 -6.43 2.72
CA CYS A 220 -12.44 -5.15 2.12
C CYS A 220 -12.17 -5.29 0.62
N ALA A 221 -11.50 -6.34 0.15
CA ALA A 221 -11.24 -6.57 -1.27
C ALA A 221 -12.53 -6.60 -2.13
N LEU A 222 -13.60 -7.23 -1.65
CA LEU A 222 -14.87 -7.28 -2.40
C LEU A 222 -15.49 -5.90 -2.68
N ASN A 223 -15.20 -4.87 -1.87
CA ASN A 223 -15.60 -3.49 -2.15
C ASN A 223 -14.45 -2.64 -2.73
N ILE A 224 -13.19 -2.95 -2.40
CA ILE A 224 -12.00 -2.22 -2.83
C ILE A 224 -11.72 -2.49 -4.32
N ASP A 225 -11.94 -3.71 -4.82
CA ASP A 225 -11.56 -4.07 -6.18
C ASP A 225 -12.28 -3.20 -7.21
N SER A 226 -13.59 -2.99 -7.06
CA SER A 226 -14.37 -2.10 -7.92
C SER A 226 -13.85 -0.65 -7.86
N ILE A 227 -13.61 -0.12 -6.65
CA ILE A 227 -13.09 1.25 -6.42
C ILE A 227 -11.70 1.42 -7.06
N VAL A 228 -10.83 0.43 -6.91
CA VAL A 228 -9.47 0.46 -7.44
C VAL A 228 -9.47 0.32 -8.95
N LEU A 229 -10.27 -0.59 -9.51
CA LEU A 229 -10.39 -0.77 -10.94
C LEU A 229 -10.96 0.48 -11.61
N GLU A 230 -12.02 1.08 -11.07
CA GLU A 230 -12.57 2.35 -11.53
C GLU A 230 -11.53 3.48 -11.42
N GLY A 231 -10.88 3.60 -10.26
CA GLY A 231 -9.83 4.60 -10.05
C GLY A 231 -8.66 4.47 -11.01
N ILE A 232 -8.26 3.25 -11.42
CA ILE A 232 -7.19 3.04 -12.42
C ILE A 232 -7.59 3.56 -13.80
N MET A 233 -8.87 3.51 -14.14
CA MET A 233 -9.36 4.02 -15.42
C MET A 233 -9.25 5.55 -15.49
N ASP A 234 -9.44 6.24 -14.37
CA ASP A 234 -9.57 7.70 -14.33
C ASP A 234 -8.32 8.44 -13.82
N ALA A 235 -7.51 7.80 -12.97
CA ALA A 235 -6.36 8.43 -12.33
C ALA A 235 -5.16 8.58 -13.28
N GLU A 236 -4.28 9.53 -12.97
CA GLU A 236 -3.01 9.76 -13.65
C GLU A 236 -1.87 9.94 -12.63
N GLY A 237 -0.62 9.85 -13.09
CA GLY A 237 0.56 10.17 -12.29
C GLY A 237 0.70 9.30 -11.02
N ALA A 238 0.94 9.95 -9.88
CA ALA A 238 1.21 9.27 -8.60
C ALA A 238 -0.02 8.53 -8.05
N GLU A 239 -1.24 9.03 -8.28
CA GLU A 239 -2.46 8.34 -7.87
C GLU A 239 -2.60 7.01 -8.62
N LEU A 240 -2.40 7.04 -9.94
CA LEU A 240 -2.42 5.85 -10.78
C LEU A 240 -1.36 4.83 -10.37
N GLU A 241 -0.13 5.28 -10.06
CA GLU A 241 0.94 4.40 -9.55
C GLU A 241 0.51 3.66 -8.28
N VAL A 242 -0.08 4.37 -7.31
CA VAL A 242 -0.54 3.80 -6.05
C VAL A 242 -1.69 2.81 -6.27
N LEU A 243 -2.67 3.16 -7.11
CA LEU A 243 -3.81 2.29 -7.38
C LEU A 243 -3.40 1.00 -8.13
N ILE A 244 -2.50 1.08 -9.11
CA ILE A 244 -1.97 -0.12 -9.79
C ILE A 244 -1.16 -0.97 -8.80
N GLY A 245 -0.35 -0.34 -7.94
CA GLY A 245 0.39 -1.03 -6.89
C GLY A 245 -0.53 -1.82 -5.95
N LEU A 246 -1.59 -1.17 -5.44
CA LEU A 246 -2.61 -1.82 -4.62
C LEU A 246 -3.34 -2.94 -5.36
N SER A 247 -3.77 -2.69 -6.61
CA SER A 247 -4.40 -3.69 -7.48
C SER A 247 -3.50 -4.93 -7.68
N SER A 248 -2.18 -4.73 -7.81
CA SER A 248 -1.20 -5.80 -7.90
C SER A 248 -1.17 -6.66 -6.64
N GLN A 249 -1.25 -6.06 -5.45
CA GLN A 249 -1.28 -6.82 -4.20
C GLN A 249 -2.59 -7.57 -4.02
N ILE A 250 -3.73 -6.95 -4.35
CA ILE A 250 -5.04 -7.60 -4.33
C ILE A 250 -5.03 -8.83 -5.24
N CYS A 251 -4.59 -8.65 -6.50
CA CYS A 251 -4.45 -9.74 -7.47
C CYS A 251 -3.55 -10.86 -6.94
N GLN A 252 -2.54 -10.56 -6.14
CA GLN A 252 -1.65 -11.57 -5.57
C GLN A 252 -2.27 -12.31 -4.37
N VAL A 253 -3.03 -11.60 -3.52
CA VAL A 253 -3.55 -12.15 -2.26
C VAL A 253 -4.86 -12.93 -2.45
N ILE A 254 -5.74 -12.49 -3.36
CA ILE A 254 -7.05 -13.11 -3.64
C ILE A 254 -7.32 -13.21 -5.16
N PRO A 255 -6.47 -13.90 -5.92
CA PRO A 255 -6.51 -13.85 -7.38
C PRO A 255 -7.84 -14.32 -8.01
N GLU A 256 -8.53 -15.31 -7.41
CA GLU A 256 -9.79 -15.81 -7.99
C GLU A 256 -10.95 -14.82 -7.92
N ASP A 257 -11.01 -14.01 -6.86
CA ASP A 257 -12.05 -13.00 -6.70
C ASP A 257 -11.71 -11.76 -7.53
N PHE A 258 -10.44 -11.35 -7.54
CA PHE A 258 -9.96 -10.28 -8.43
C PHE A 258 -10.25 -10.58 -9.90
N ALA A 259 -9.89 -11.78 -10.38
CA ALA A 259 -10.13 -12.18 -11.76
C ALA A 259 -11.63 -12.21 -12.09
N ARG A 260 -12.47 -12.66 -11.15
CA ARG A 260 -13.92 -12.69 -11.33
C ARG A 260 -14.50 -11.29 -11.50
N GLU A 261 -14.04 -10.32 -10.72
CA GLU A 261 -14.47 -8.92 -10.81
C GLU A 261 -14.08 -8.31 -12.17
N VAL A 262 -12.82 -8.53 -12.56
CA VAL A 262 -12.29 -8.09 -13.87
C VAL A 262 -13.07 -8.73 -15.03
N GLU A 263 -13.48 -10.00 -14.90
CA GLU A 263 -14.22 -10.75 -15.93
C GLU A 263 -15.73 -10.45 -15.95
N HIS A 264 -16.39 -10.29 -14.80
CA HIS A 264 -17.84 -10.03 -14.73
C HIS A 264 -18.22 -8.65 -15.26
N GLY A 265 -17.37 -7.64 -15.06
CA GLY A 265 -17.67 -6.25 -15.43
C GLY A 265 -17.52 -5.90 -16.91
N GLN A 266 -17.19 -6.85 -17.80
CA GLN A 266 -16.69 -6.56 -19.16
C GLN A 266 -15.52 -5.56 -19.19
N ILE A 267 -14.87 -5.33 -18.05
CA ILE A 267 -13.82 -4.32 -17.89
C ILE A 267 -12.45 -4.90 -18.28
N LYS A 268 -12.28 -6.22 -18.28
CA LYS A 268 -11.02 -6.90 -18.61
C LYS A 268 -10.27 -6.30 -19.79
N GLU A 269 -10.94 -6.14 -20.94
CA GLU A 269 -10.30 -5.59 -22.13
C GLU A 269 -9.88 -4.13 -21.93
N LYS A 270 -10.76 -3.31 -21.36
CA LYS A 270 -10.47 -1.90 -21.06
C LYS A 270 -9.33 -1.74 -20.05
N PHE A 271 -9.33 -2.58 -19.02
CA PHE A 271 -8.33 -2.59 -17.95
C PHE A 271 -6.95 -2.98 -18.49
N ILE A 272 -6.86 -4.09 -19.22
CA ILE A 272 -5.61 -4.54 -19.86
C ILE A 272 -5.10 -3.48 -20.83
N LYS A 273 -6.00 -2.92 -21.66
CA LYS A 273 -5.65 -1.86 -22.60
C LYS A 273 -5.14 -0.61 -21.87
N ARG A 274 -5.81 -0.18 -20.79
CA ARG A 274 -5.39 0.96 -19.95
C ARG A 274 -3.97 0.77 -19.41
N LEU A 275 -3.66 -0.41 -18.87
CA LEU A 275 -2.30 -0.70 -18.38
C LEU A 275 -1.24 -0.54 -19.48
N VAL A 276 -1.51 -1.05 -20.68
CA VAL A 276 -0.56 -0.96 -21.81
C VAL A 276 -0.47 0.47 -22.36
N GLU A 277 -1.59 1.19 -22.46
CA GLU A 277 -1.61 2.60 -22.88
C GLU A 277 -0.79 3.48 -21.92
N VAL A 278 -0.94 3.29 -20.61
CA VAL A 278 -0.16 4.01 -19.59
C VAL A 278 1.32 3.65 -19.71
N LEU A 279 1.65 2.36 -19.91
CA LEU A 279 3.05 1.94 -20.11
C LEU A 279 3.67 2.62 -21.34
N ASN A 280 2.91 2.70 -22.44
CA ASN A 280 3.33 3.36 -23.67
C ASN A 280 3.50 4.88 -23.49
N ALA A 281 2.61 5.53 -22.74
CA ALA A 281 2.75 6.95 -22.39
C ALA A 281 4.02 7.22 -21.55
N HIS A 282 4.50 6.20 -20.83
CA HIS A 282 5.70 6.26 -20.00
C HIS A 282 6.91 5.54 -20.61
N MET A 283 6.99 5.41 -21.95
CA MET A 283 8.17 4.80 -22.61
C MET A 283 9.50 5.47 -22.24
N LYS A 284 9.49 6.74 -21.84
CA LYS A 284 10.64 7.38 -21.20
C LYS A 284 10.42 7.45 -19.69
N PRO A 285 11.45 7.18 -18.87
CA PRO A 285 11.30 7.26 -17.43
C PRO A 285 10.85 8.65 -16.99
N SER A 286 9.89 8.70 -16.08
CA SER A 286 9.37 9.94 -15.50
C SER A 286 10.03 10.20 -14.15
N ALA A 287 10.44 11.43 -13.89
CA ALA A 287 10.91 11.84 -12.55
C ALA A 287 9.75 11.97 -11.54
N HIS A 288 8.52 12.22 -12.02
CA HIS A 288 7.36 12.47 -11.14
C HIS A 288 6.65 11.18 -10.69
N CYS A 289 6.71 10.14 -11.50
CA CYS A 289 6.11 8.82 -11.24
C CYS A 289 7.10 7.72 -11.64
N PRO A 290 8.27 7.64 -10.98
CA PRO A 290 9.37 6.78 -11.40
C PRO A 290 9.02 5.28 -11.33
N ARG A 291 7.96 4.86 -10.64
CA ARG A 291 7.63 3.44 -10.49
C ARG A 291 6.45 3.01 -11.34
N ILE A 292 5.82 3.90 -12.11
CA ILE A 292 4.62 3.55 -12.89
C ILE A 292 4.85 2.39 -13.85
N ARG A 293 6.00 2.36 -14.54
CA ARG A 293 6.37 1.22 -15.40
C ARG A 293 6.56 -0.06 -14.61
N ARG A 294 7.23 0.03 -13.46
CA ARG A 294 7.44 -1.12 -12.57
C ARG A 294 6.13 -1.71 -12.11
N VAL A 295 5.21 -0.91 -11.59
CA VAL A 295 3.94 -1.43 -11.05
C VAL A 295 3.08 -2.05 -12.15
N ILE A 296 3.10 -1.51 -13.38
CA ILE A 296 2.39 -2.11 -14.52
C ILE A 296 3.00 -3.47 -14.90
N VAL A 297 4.33 -3.53 -15.04
CA VAL A 297 5.02 -4.79 -15.39
C VAL A 297 4.80 -5.85 -14.31
N GLN A 298 4.88 -5.46 -13.04
CA GLN A 298 4.62 -6.36 -11.91
C GLN A 298 3.17 -6.87 -11.92
N HIS A 299 2.19 -5.99 -12.14
CA HIS A 299 0.79 -6.35 -12.20
C HIS A 299 0.49 -7.33 -13.36
N ALA A 300 1.08 -7.09 -14.54
CA ALA A 300 0.96 -7.99 -15.68
C ALA A 300 1.54 -9.38 -15.40
N ILE A 301 2.67 -9.46 -14.69
CA ILE A 301 3.26 -10.74 -14.26
C ILE A 301 2.28 -11.50 -13.38
N TYR A 302 1.71 -10.86 -12.34
CA TYR A 302 0.78 -11.56 -11.44
C TYR A 302 -0.47 -12.08 -12.15
N LEU A 303 -1.04 -11.30 -13.08
CA LEU A 303 -2.15 -11.77 -13.91
C LEU A 303 -1.78 -13.00 -14.72
N MET A 304 -0.64 -12.98 -15.41
CA MET A 304 -0.17 -14.08 -16.26
C MET A 304 0.26 -15.32 -15.45
N GLU A 305 0.79 -15.12 -14.25
CA GLU A 305 1.14 -16.23 -13.35
C GLU A 305 -0.09 -16.89 -12.75
N PHE A 306 -1.14 -16.11 -12.45
CA PHE A 306 -2.42 -16.66 -12.01
C PHE A 306 -3.14 -17.41 -13.13
N ASN A 307 -3.32 -16.77 -14.29
CA ASN A 307 -3.98 -17.36 -15.44
C ASN A 307 -3.24 -17.00 -16.72
N SER A 308 -2.61 -17.99 -17.34
CA SER A 308 -1.78 -17.79 -18.51
C SER A 308 -2.53 -17.17 -19.70
N ARG A 309 -3.86 -17.31 -19.77
CA ARG A 309 -4.70 -16.68 -20.82
C ARG A 309 -4.57 -15.16 -20.89
N TYR A 310 -4.22 -14.50 -19.77
CA TYR A 310 -3.95 -13.05 -19.77
C TYR A 310 -2.80 -12.69 -20.72
N ALA A 311 -1.87 -13.62 -21.00
CA ALA A 311 -0.82 -13.39 -21.99
C ALA A 311 -1.39 -13.10 -23.38
N ASN A 312 -2.45 -13.79 -23.81
CA ASN A 312 -3.10 -13.54 -25.09
C ASN A 312 -3.77 -12.16 -25.13
N ASP A 313 -4.41 -11.76 -24.03
CA ASP A 313 -5.05 -10.45 -23.94
C ASP A 313 -4.01 -9.31 -23.95
N PHE A 314 -2.88 -9.47 -23.26
CA PHE A 314 -1.74 -8.55 -23.37
C PHE A 314 -1.08 -8.54 -24.75
N HIS A 315 -1.03 -9.69 -25.43
CA HIS A 315 -0.47 -9.80 -26.78
C HIS A 315 -1.30 -9.00 -27.79
N LYS A 316 -2.64 -9.07 -27.71
CA LYS A 316 -3.54 -8.25 -28.55
C LYS A 316 -3.30 -6.75 -28.38
N CYS A 317 -2.83 -6.33 -27.21
CA CYS A 317 -2.51 -4.94 -26.89
C CYS A 317 -1.06 -4.55 -27.19
N TRP A 318 -0.25 -5.39 -27.86
CA TRP A 318 1.15 -5.09 -28.21
C TRP A 318 2.05 -4.84 -26.99
N MET A 319 1.81 -5.58 -25.90
CA MET A 319 2.58 -5.45 -24.66
C MET A 319 4.06 -5.84 -24.85
N VAL A 320 4.40 -6.77 -25.75
CA VAL A 320 5.79 -7.21 -25.99
C VAL A 320 6.67 -6.06 -26.50
N GLU A 321 6.12 -5.25 -27.39
CA GLU A 321 6.74 -4.07 -27.96
C GLU A 321 6.92 -3.00 -26.88
N ALA A 322 5.89 -2.76 -26.07
CA ALA A 322 5.95 -1.85 -24.93
C ALA A 322 7.07 -2.27 -23.96
N LEU A 323 7.10 -3.53 -23.54
CA LEU A 323 8.14 -4.11 -22.68
C LEU A 323 9.55 -3.97 -23.29
N SER A 324 9.68 -4.12 -24.61
CA SER A 324 10.96 -3.94 -25.31
C SER A 324 11.43 -2.49 -25.32
N MET A 325 10.53 -1.52 -25.22
CA MET A 325 10.88 -0.11 -25.08
C MET A 325 11.32 0.21 -23.65
N VAL A 326 10.67 -0.37 -22.64
CA VAL A 326 11.10 -0.28 -21.24
C VAL A 326 12.51 -0.84 -21.06
N GLU A 327 12.78 -2.01 -21.63
CA GLU A 327 14.10 -2.66 -21.58
C GLU A 327 15.22 -1.79 -22.18
N ARG A 328 14.92 -1.03 -23.25
CA ARG A 328 15.89 -0.15 -23.92
C ARG A 328 16.10 1.19 -23.22
N THR A 329 15.22 1.56 -22.28
CA THR A 329 15.25 2.86 -21.60
C THR A 329 15.25 2.73 -20.06
N PRO A 330 16.18 1.94 -19.49
CA PRO A 330 16.20 1.72 -18.06
C PRO A 330 16.55 3.01 -17.32
N SER A 331 15.91 3.24 -16.18
CA SER A 331 16.30 4.27 -15.22
C SER A 331 16.56 3.66 -13.85
N ARG A 332 17.67 4.07 -13.23
CA ARG A 332 18.00 3.66 -11.86
C ARG A 332 16.92 4.09 -10.86
N ALA A 333 16.19 5.17 -11.17
CA ALA A 333 15.13 5.67 -10.30
C ALA A 333 13.99 4.64 -10.09
N GLU A 334 13.76 3.79 -11.08
CA GLU A 334 12.69 2.79 -11.05
C GLU A 334 12.99 1.61 -10.12
N ASN A 335 14.20 1.55 -9.57
CA ASN A 335 14.59 0.57 -8.57
C ASN A 335 14.38 1.06 -7.14
N TYR A 336 14.01 2.31 -6.90
CA TYR A 336 13.77 2.84 -5.56
C TYR A 336 12.27 3.00 -5.29
N ARG A 337 11.84 2.77 -4.04
CA ARG A 337 10.45 2.96 -3.61
C ARG A 337 10.14 4.41 -3.28
N LEU A 338 11.12 5.15 -2.79
CA LEU A 338 10.96 6.51 -2.29
C LEU A 338 12.14 7.39 -2.74
N PHE A 339 11.90 8.69 -2.83
CA PHE A 339 12.92 9.70 -3.13
C PHE A 339 12.95 10.80 -2.07
N SER A 340 14.14 11.31 -1.83
CA SER A 340 14.39 12.55 -1.08
C SER A 340 15.25 13.44 -1.97
N GLY A 341 14.65 14.37 -2.69
CA GLY A 341 15.32 15.11 -3.77
C GLY A 341 15.80 14.15 -4.88
N ASP A 342 17.09 14.16 -5.18
CA ASP A 342 17.74 13.29 -6.17
C ASP A 342 18.16 11.92 -5.62
N THR A 343 17.97 11.70 -4.30
CA THR A 343 18.46 10.52 -3.60
C THR A 343 17.35 9.47 -3.50
N GLY A 344 17.57 8.32 -4.14
CA GLY A 344 16.68 7.15 -4.03
C GLY A 344 16.87 6.43 -2.69
N LEU A 345 15.75 6.04 -2.08
CA LEU A 345 15.67 5.35 -0.80
C LEU A 345 14.92 4.02 -0.99
N MET A 346 15.21 3.04 -0.14
CA MET A 346 14.50 1.76 -0.11
C MET A 346 14.52 1.06 -1.49
N GLU A 347 15.70 0.56 -1.87
CA GLU A 347 15.89 -0.11 -3.16
C GLU A 347 15.14 -1.45 -3.20
N HIS A 348 14.44 -1.71 -4.30
CA HIS A 348 13.78 -2.97 -4.58
C HIS A 348 14.82 -4.08 -4.76
N ASN A 349 14.59 -5.23 -4.12
CA ASN A 349 15.45 -6.42 -4.26
C ASN A 349 15.52 -6.93 -5.71
N THR A 350 14.44 -6.79 -6.48
CA THR A 350 14.36 -7.24 -7.87
C THR A 350 14.37 -6.03 -8.81
N PRO A 351 15.39 -5.86 -9.68
CA PRO A 351 15.45 -4.74 -10.61
C PRO A 351 14.37 -4.82 -11.69
N LEU A 352 13.98 -3.68 -12.26
CA LEU A 352 12.91 -3.63 -13.27
C LEU A 352 13.23 -4.49 -14.51
N THR A 353 14.51 -4.55 -14.89
CA THR A 353 14.98 -5.37 -16.02
C THR A 353 14.66 -6.85 -15.83
N ALA A 354 14.78 -7.38 -14.60
CA ALA A 354 14.42 -8.76 -14.29
C ALA A 354 12.90 -9.00 -14.40
N LEU A 355 12.09 -8.02 -13.97
CA LEU A 355 10.64 -8.09 -14.16
C LEU A 355 10.26 -8.09 -15.65
N VAL A 356 10.88 -7.22 -16.45
CA VAL A 356 10.62 -7.16 -17.89
C VAL A 356 10.98 -8.49 -18.57
N ALA A 357 12.12 -9.08 -18.22
CA ALA A 357 12.51 -10.41 -18.71
C ALA A 357 11.47 -11.48 -18.33
N ARG A 358 11.02 -11.48 -17.08
CA ARG A 358 9.98 -12.41 -16.59
C ARG A 358 8.64 -12.24 -17.33
N ALA A 359 8.20 -11.00 -17.54
CA ALA A 359 6.97 -10.71 -18.27
C ALA A 359 7.04 -11.23 -19.71
N LYS A 360 8.14 -10.98 -20.42
CA LYS A 360 8.37 -11.49 -21.77
C LYS A 360 8.40 -13.02 -21.84
N GLU A 361 9.04 -13.65 -20.84
CA GLU A 361 9.08 -15.11 -20.72
C GLU A 361 7.67 -15.71 -20.60
N LEU A 362 6.84 -15.16 -19.72
CA LEU A 362 5.45 -15.60 -19.53
C LEU A 362 4.62 -15.47 -20.81
N MET A 363 4.80 -14.38 -21.56
CA MET A 363 4.14 -14.18 -22.84
C MET A 363 4.60 -15.19 -23.92
N GLY A 364 5.89 -15.55 -23.94
CA GLY A 364 6.43 -16.51 -24.90
C GLY A 364 5.93 -17.94 -24.69
N ARG A 365 5.64 -18.35 -23.44
CA ARG A 365 5.17 -19.70 -23.10
C ARG A 365 3.80 -20.04 -23.70
N GLU A 366 2.90 -19.08 -23.80
CA GLU A 366 1.56 -19.27 -24.39
C GLU A 366 1.59 -19.33 -25.92
N TRP A 367 2.44 -18.53 -26.58
CA TRP A 367 2.60 -18.55 -28.05
C TRP A 367 2.96 -19.94 -28.58
N VAL A 368 3.91 -20.62 -27.91
CA VAL A 368 4.32 -21.99 -28.27
C VAL A 368 3.19 -23.01 -28.08
N ARG A 369 2.38 -22.85 -27.03
CA ARG A 369 1.22 -23.72 -26.77
C ARG A 369 0.07 -23.49 -27.76
N GLY A 370 -0.16 -22.24 -28.17
CA GLY A 370 -1.14 -21.89 -29.19
C GLY A 370 -0.83 -22.52 -30.55
N ILE A 371 0.43 -22.48 -30.98
CA ILE A 371 0.88 -23.14 -32.23
C ILE A 371 0.69 -24.66 -32.14
N SER A 372 1.01 -25.27 -31.00
CA SER A 372 0.90 -26.72 -30.79
C SER A 372 -0.55 -27.23 -30.72
N SER A 373 -1.54 -26.34 -30.54
CA SER A 373 -2.98 -26.69 -30.52
C SER A 373 -3.67 -26.56 -31.88
N VAL A 374 -2.97 -26.02 -32.88
CA VAL A 374 -3.47 -25.77 -34.26
C VAL A 374 -2.85 -26.75 -35.28
N THR A 375 -1.90 -27.59 -34.84
CA THR A 375 -1.35 -28.74 -35.57
C THR A 375 -1.92 -30.03 -35.02
#